data_AF-A0A2D6CUU8-F1
#
_entry.id   AF-A0A2D6CUU8-F1
#
_cell.length_a   1.000
_cell.length_b   1.000
_cell.length_c   1.000
_cell.angle_alpha   90.00
_cell.angle_beta   90.00
_cell.angle_gamma   90.00
#
_symmetry.space_group_name_H-M   'P 1'
#
loop_
_entity.id
_entity.type
_entity.pdbx_description
1 polymer ?
#
loop_
_entity_poly.entity_id
_entity_poly.type
_entity_poly.pdbx_seq_one_letter_code
_entity_poly.pdbx_strand_id
1 'polypeptide(L)'
;MAKDGKMQVLLWSELTEPKDIYPNGITGVIADDLNQYDNINATTATLTDPEQGVSEEALEQADVLFWFGHVKHGDVTDESVARIKRHVEERGMGFVALHSSHFAKPYRALMGTECSWRAYVEDGKPARILVAEPEHPIAAGVEPFTIAREEWYGEPYAVPTPDSVVFVGVYADKNEVARDGITWTCGKGRVFYWRAGHETYPIYHMPEVLQIMENAARWCAKWA
;
A
#
# COMPACT_ATOMS: atom_id res chain seq x y z
N MET A 1 21.10 7.36 3.66
CA MET A 1 20.76 8.44 4.60
C MET A 1 19.92 9.41 3.81
N ALA A 2 18.74 9.77 4.32
CA ALA A 2 17.80 10.54 3.53
C ALA A 2 18.28 11.97 3.26
N LYS A 3 17.84 12.52 2.14
CA LYS A 3 18.12 13.91 1.72
C LYS A 3 17.56 14.85 2.80
N ASP A 4 18.40 15.73 3.32
CA ASP A 4 18.07 16.71 4.37
C ASP A 4 17.58 16.13 5.72
N GLY A 5 17.81 14.84 5.97
CA GLY A 5 17.38 14.17 7.20
C GLY A 5 15.88 13.86 7.28
N LYS A 6 15.13 14.03 6.18
CA LYS A 6 13.71 13.67 6.08
C LYS A 6 13.52 12.39 5.28
N MET A 7 12.66 11.49 5.75
CA MET A 7 12.24 10.30 5.00
C MET A 7 11.55 10.71 3.70
N GLN A 8 12.04 10.20 2.57
CA GLN A 8 11.49 10.48 1.25
C GLN A 8 10.47 9.42 0.88
N VAL A 9 9.21 9.80 0.68
CA VAL A 9 8.12 8.87 0.37
C VAL A 9 7.56 9.24 -0.99
N LEU A 10 7.60 8.31 -1.94
CA LEU A 10 7.03 8.48 -3.28
C LEU A 10 5.69 7.74 -3.37
N LEU A 11 4.63 8.45 -3.73
CA LEU A 11 3.27 7.94 -3.68
C LEU A 11 2.70 7.88 -5.10
N TRP A 12 2.61 6.68 -5.65
CA TRP A 12 2.25 6.44 -7.03
C TRP A 12 0.78 6.01 -7.19
N SER A 13 0.04 6.67 -8.09
CA SER A 13 -1.32 6.25 -8.48
C SER A 13 -1.52 6.25 -10.00
N GLU A 14 -2.35 5.34 -10.49
CA GLU A 14 -2.81 5.33 -11.89
C GLU A 14 -3.89 6.39 -12.21
N LEU A 15 -4.40 7.10 -11.17
CA LEU A 15 -5.39 8.18 -11.24
C LEU A 15 -6.70 7.80 -11.94
N THR A 16 -7.26 6.66 -11.54
CA THR A 16 -8.57 6.17 -11.99
C THR A 16 -9.65 6.32 -10.92
N GLU A 17 -9.27 6.77 -9.72
CA GLU A 17 -10.16 7.01 -8.60
C GLU A 17 -11.22 8.10 -8.92
N PRO A 18 -12.46 7.97 -8.41
CA PRO A 18 -13.49 9.00 -8.57
C PRO A 18 -13.05 10.35 -7.98
N LYS A 19 -13.01 11.40 -8.82
CA LYS A 19 -12.49 12.72 -8.45
C LYS A 19 -13.35 13.46 -7.41
N ASP A 20 -14.62 13.08 -7.25
CA ASP A 20 -15.51 13.61 -6.22
C ASP A 20 -15.18 13.09 -4.82
N ILE A 21 -14.45 11.97 -4.72
CA ILE A 21 -13.97 11.39 -3.46
C ILE A 21 -12.47 11.64 -3.27
N TYR A 22 -11.70 11.46 -4.35
CA TYR A 22 -10.25 11.58 -4.39
C TYR A 22 -9.82 12.52 -5.53
N PRO A 23 -9.93 13.85 -5.35
CA PRO A 23 -9.59 14.82 -6.41
C PRO A 23 -8.16 14.69 -6.96
N ASN A 24 -7.22 14.28 -6.09
CA ASN A 24 -5.81 14.09 -6.38
C ASN A 24 -5.38 12.61 -6.24
N GLY A 25 -6.33 11.68 -6.33
CA GLY A 25 -6.11 10.25 -6.09
C GLY A 25 -5.99 9.89 -4.61
N ILE A 26 -6.04 8.59 -4.30
CA ILE A 26 -5.85 8.05 -2.95
C ILE A 26 -4.48 8.45 -2.40
N THR A 27 -3.46 8.35 -3.26
CA THR A 27 -2.10 8.72 -2.91
C THR A 27 -1.94 10.20 -2.60
N GLY A 28 -2.74 11.09 -3.20
CA GLY A 28 -2.74 12.51 -2.82
C GLY A 28 -3.15 12.72 -1.36
N VAL A 29 -4.18 12.01 -0.88
CA VAL A 29 -4.64 12.09 0.51
C VAL A 29 -3.56 11.60 1.48
N ILE A 30 -2.91 10.47 1.16
CA ILE A 30 -1.80 9.94 1.97
C ILE A 30 -0.62 10.92 1.96
N ALA A 31 -0.32 11.57 0.83
CA ALA A 31 0.78 12.53 0.72
C ALA A 31 0.53 13.74 1.62
N ASP A 32 -0.70 14.26 1.59
CA ASP A 32 -1.10 15.42 2.39
C ASP A 32 -1.02 15.10 3.90
N ASP A 33 -1.42 13.89 4.32
CA ASP A 33 -1.28 13.45 5.71
C ASP A 33 0.19 13.31 6.12
N LEU A 34 1.00 12.59 5.33
CA LEU A 34 2.41 12.37 5.62
C LEU A 34 3.23 13.67 5.67
N ASN A 35 2.88 14.66 4.86
CA ASN A 35 3.56 15.96 4.84
C ASN A 35 3.26 16.84 6.07
N GLN A 36 2.35 16.44 6.96
CA GLN A 36 2.16 17.11 8.26
C GLN A 36 3.33 16.81 9.23
N TYR A 37 4.11 15.76 8.98
CA TYR A 37 5.25 15.39 9.81
C TYR A 37 6.54 16.03 9.28
N ASP A 38 7.18 16.86 10.10
CA ASP A 38 8.40 17.60 9.70
C ASP A 38 9.55 16.72 9.20
N ASN A 39 9.61 15.47 9.65
CA ASN A 39 10.64 14.50 9.28
C ASN A 39 10.29 13.65 8.05
N ILE A 40 9.19 13.94 7.36
CA ILE A 40 8.77 13.26 6.14
C ILE A 40 8.70 14.28 5.00
N ASN A 41 9.06 13.85 3.80
CA ASN A 41 8.81 14.55 2.56
C ASN A 41 8.11 13.57 1.61
N ALA A 42 6.80 13.75 1.42
CA ALA A 42 5.99 12.92 0.56
C ALA A 42 5.70 13.63 -0.77
N THR A 43 5.99 12.97 -1.88
CA THR A 43 5.70 13.45 -3.24
C THR A 43 4.82 12.44 -3.98
N THR A 44 4.06 12.92 -4.95
CA THR A 44 3.17 12.08 -5.76
C THR A 44 3.72 11.89 -7.17
N ALA A 45 3.43 10.72 -7.74
CA ALA A 45 3.75 10.37 -9.12
C ALA A 45 2.59 9.59 -9.75
N THR A 46 2.54 9.57 -11.09
CA THR A 46 1.43 9.01 -11.83
C THR A 46 1.88 8.24 -13.07
N LEU A 47 1.00 7.40 -13.59
CA LEU A 47 1.22 6.65 -14.82
C LEU A 47 1.57 7.53 -16.04
N THR A 48 1.10 8.78 -16.07
CA THR A 48 1.29 9.71 -17.21
C THR A 48 2.52 10.60 -17.10
N ASP A 49 3.23 10.56 -15.97
CA ASP A 49 4.46 11.33 -15.80
C ASP A 49 5.59 10.75 -16.68
N PRO A 50 6.64 11.52 -16.98
CA PRO A 50 7.84 10.99 -17.66
C PRO A 50 8.36 9.75 -16.94
N GLU A 51 8.69 8.70 -17.71
CA GLU A 51 9.08 7.39 -17.17
C GLU A 51 8.07 6.81 -16.16
N GLN A 52 6.79 7.14 -16.33
CA GLN A 52 5.69 6.74 -15.45
C GLN A 52 5.89 7.19 -13.99
N GLY A 53 6.67 8.26 -13.79
CA GLY A 53 6.94 8.83 -12.48
C GLY A 53 7.88 8.01 -11.59
N VAL A 54 8.49 6.96 -12.14
CA VAL A 54 9.39 6.04 -11.42
C VAL A 54 10.75 5.95 -12.11
N SER A 55 11.30 7.10 -12.52
CA SER A 55 12.65 7.21 -13.08
C SER A 55 13.71 6.71 -12.10
N GLU A 56 14.92 6.42 -12.61
CA GLU A 56 16.06 6.04 -11.77
C GLU A 56 16.34 7.10 -10.69
N GLU A 57 16.27 8.37 -11.07
CA GLU A 57 16.50 9.49 -10.14
C GLU A 57 15.42 9.56 -9.04
N ALA A 58 14.15 9.34 -9.40
CA ALA A 58 13.05 9.35 -8.43
C ALA A 58 13.20 8.20 -7.42
N LEU A 59 13.49 6.99 -7.91
CA LEU A 59 13.62 5.80 -7.06
C LEU A 59 14.92 5.75 -6.25
N GLU A 60 16.00 6.39 -6.69
CA GLU A 60 17.23 6.52 -5.89
C GLU A 60 17.04 7.52 -4.73
N GLN A 61 16.09 8.46 -4.86
CA GLN A 61 15.75 9.41 -3.80
C GLN A 61 14.72 8.85 -2.81
N ALA A 62 13.82 7.95 -3.24
CA ALA A 62 12.76 7.41 -2.42
C ALA A 62 13.27 6.38 -1.38
N ASP A 63 12.92 6.58 -0.11
CA ASP A 63 13.08 5.57 0.93
C ASP A 63 11.94 4.54 0.88
N VAL A 64 10.72 4.97 0.50
CA VAL A 64 9.53 4.13 0.37
C VAL A 64 8.71 4.53 -0.86
N LEU A 65 8.22 3.53 -1.58
CA LEU A 65 7.26 3.68 -2.68
C LEU A 65 5.89 3.12 -2.28
N PHE A 66 4.87 3.97 -2.26
CA PHE A 66 3.47 3.58 -2.15
C PHE A 66 2.87 3.39 -3.53
N TRP A 67 2.00 2.39 -3.69
CA TRP A 67 1.44 2.02 -4.99
C TRP A 67 -0.06 1.75 -4.90
N PHE A 68 -0.85 2.59 -5.57
CA PHE A 68 -2.24 2.30 -5.90
C PHE A 68 -2.41 2.08 -7.40
N GLY A 69 -3.07 1.00 -7.80
CA GLY A 69 -3.53 0.76 -9.15
C GLY A 69 -4.68 -0.24 -9.17
N HIS A 70 -5.47 -0.26 -10.25
CA HIS A 70 -6.67 -1.08 -10.37
C HIS A 70 -6.88 -1.58 -11.80
N VAL A 71 -7.20 -0.70 -12.75
CA VAL A 71 -7.63 -1.06 -14.10
C VAL A 71 -6.52 -0.90 -15.14
N LYS A 72 -5.43 -0.18 -14.82
CA LYS A 72 -4.31 0.10 -15.74
C LYS A 72 -3.01 -0.62 -15.39
N HIS A 73 -3.09 -1.72 -14.63
CA HIS A 73 -1.90 -2.53 -14.31
C HIS A 73 -1.09 -2.95 -15.55
N GLY A 74 -1.77 -3.21 -16.68
CA GLY A 74 -1.13 -3.59 -17.94
C GLY A 74 -0.26 -2.51 -18.57
N ASP A 75 -0.56 -1.23 -18.29
CA ASP A 75 0.07 -0.07 -18.92
C ASP A 75 1.44 0.28 -18.30
N VAL A 76 1.73 -0.24 -17.11
CA VAL A 76 3.05 -0.11 -16.47
C VAL A 76 4.07 -0.91 -17.29
N THR A 77 5.16 -0.28 -17.70
CA THR A 77 6.17 -0.94 -18.55
C THR A 77 6.99 -1.93 -17.75
N ASP A 78 7.47 -2.98 -18.42
CA ASP A 78 8.32 -3.98 -17.78
C ASP A 78 9.68 -3.39 -17.36
N GLU A 79 10.12 -2.30 -18.02
CA GLU A 79 11.30 -1.53 -17.59
C GLU A 79 11.08 -0.87 -16.23
N SER A 80 9.95 -0.18 -16.04
CA SER A 80 9.58 0.42 -14.76
C SER A 80 9.48 -0.64 -13.66
N VAL A 81 8.88 -1.79 -13.97
CA VAL A 81 8.76 -2.94 -13.04
C VAL A 81 10.12 -3.46 -12.62
N ALA A 82 11.02 -3.70 -13.59
CA ALA A 82 12.36 -4.20 -13.32
C ALA A 82 13.17 -3.21 -12.46
N ARG A 83 13.03 -1.91 -12.74
CA ARG A 83 13.65 -0.84 -11.97
C ARG A 83 13.15 -0.83 -10.52
N ILE A 84 11.84 -0.79 -10.30
CA ILE A 84 11.23 -0.84 -8.95
C ILE A 84 11.72 -2.06 -8.18
N LYS A 85 11.64 -3.25 -8.78
CA LYS A 85 12.07 -4.51 -8.15
C LYS A 85 13.52 -4.43 -7.69
N ARG A 86 14.42 -3.93 -8.55
CA ARG A 86 15.84 -3.75 -8.22
C ARG A 86 16.04 -2.81 -7.02
N HIS A 87 15.35 -1.67 -6.98
CA HIS A 87 15.44 -0.74 -5.84
C HIS A 87 14.95 -1.37 -4.54
N VAL A 88 13.86 -2.14 -4.57
CA VAL A 88 13.39 -2.86 -3.38
C VAL A 88 14.40 -3.92 -2.94
N GLU A 89 14.79 -4.84 -3.82
CA GLU A 89 15.59 -6.01 -3.45
C GLU A 89 17.07 -5.68 -3.17
N GLU A 90 17.69 -4.81 -3.96
CA GLU A 90 19.13 -4.58 -3.90
C GLU A 90 19.51 -3.34 -3.08
N ARG A 91 18.70 -2.28 -3.14
CA ARG A 91 18.93 -1.03 -2.39
C ARG A 91 18.21 -1.01 -1.05
N GLY A 92 17.13 -1.77 -0.91
CA GLY A 92 16.34 -1.84 0.30
C GLY A 92 15.27 -0.77 0.42
N MET A 93 14.82 -0.19 -0.72
CA MET A 93 13.66 0.69 -0.75
C MET A 93 12.43 -0.06 -0.22
N GLY A 94 11.64 0.60 0.60
CA GLY A 94 10.36 0.09 1.08
C GLY A 94 9.29 0.08 -0.02
N PHE A 95 8.34 -0.84 0.04
CA PHE A 95 7.21 -0.89 -0.88
C PHE A 95 5.89 -1.09 -0.14
N VAL A 96 4.89 -0.26 -0.43
CA VAL A 96 3.54 -0.38 0.13
C VAL A 96 2.52 -0.55 -0.99
N ALA A 97 1.87 -1.71 -1.05
CA ALA A 97 0.80 -2.00 -2.01
C ALA A 97 -0.56 -1.76 -1.37
N LEU A 98 -1.41 -1.01 -2.08
CA LEU A 98 -2.72 -0.57 -1.62
C LEU A 98 -3.85 -1.27 -2.38
N HIS A 99 -4.72 -1.97 -1.65
CA HIS A 99 -5.99 -2.54 -2.11
C HIS A 99 -5.85 -3.41 -3.37
N SER A 100 -6.34 -2.91 -4.52
CA SER A 100 -6.36 -3.56 -5.84
C SER A 100 -4.95 -3.73 -6.44
N SER A 101 -3.94 -3.07 -5.87
CA SER A 101 -2.53 -3.26 -6.22
C SER A 101 -2.01 -4.70 -6.01
N HIS A 102 -2.80 -5.61 -5.45
CA HIS A 102 -2.46 -7.03 -5.46
C HIS A 102 -2.22 -7.58 -6.89
N PHE A 103 -2.83 -6.97 -7.93
CA PHE A 103 -2.54 -7.31 -9.32
C PHE A 103 -1.54 -6.39 -10.03
N ALA A 104 -1.00 -5.37 -9.34
CA ALA A 104 0.00 -4.50 -9.91
C ALA A 104 1.26 -5.30 -10.32
N LYS A 105 1.74 -5.07 -11.54
CA LYS A 105 2.96 -5.71 -12.05
C LYS A 105 4.17 -5.62 -11.09
N PRO A 106 4.51 -4.46 -10.48
CA PRO A 106 5.63 -4.40 -9.53
C PRO A 106 5.39 -5.25 -8.27
N TYR A 107 4.17 -5.25 -7.72
CA TYR A 107 3.85 -6.08 -6.56
C TYR A 107 3.97 -7.58 -6.88
N ARG A 108 3.38 -8.04 -7.99
CA ARG A 108 3.50 -9.43 -8.44
C ARG A 108 4.95 -9.85 -8.70
N ALA A 109 5.75 -8.95 -9.26
CA ALA A 109 7.17 -9.21 -9.51
C ALA A 109 7.97 -9.37 -8.21
N LEU A 110 7.59 -8.67 -7.13
CA LEU A 110 8.19 -8.82 -5.79
C LEU A 110 7.73 -10.10 -5.09
N MET A 111 6.45 -10.45 -5.21
CA MET A 111 5.89 -11.64 -4.58
C MET A 111 6.28 -12.94 -5.30
N GLY A 112 6.47 -12.90 -6.62
CA GLY A 112 6.77 -14.09 -7.42
C GLY A 112 5.61 -15.07 -7.53
N THR A 113 4.36 -14.62 -7.31
CA THR A 113 3.14 -15.43 -7.37
C THR A 113 2.03 -14.72 -8.16
N GLU A 114 0.87 -15.38 -8.30
CA GLU A 114 -0.29 -14.81 -8.99
C GLU A 114 -0.90 -13.62 -8.26
N CYS A 115 -0.79 -13.57 -6.93
CA CYS A 115 -1.38 -12.52 -6.09
C CYS A 115 -2.89 -12.35 -6.35
N SER A 116 -3.58 -13.46 -6.61
CA SER A 116 -5.03 -13.52 -6.76
C SER A 116 -5.69 -13.97 -5.47
N TRP A 117 -6.82 -13.34 -5.15
CA TRP A 117 -7.75 -13.79 -4.12
C TRP A 117 -8.73 -14.81 -4.70
N ARG A 118 -9.34 -15.64 -3.85
CA ARG A 118 -10.42 -16.56 -4.25
C ARG A 118 -11.66 -15.80 -4.71
N ALA A 119 -11.98 -14.70 -4.03
CA ALA A 119 -13.21 -13.95 -4.25
C ALA A 119 -12.98 -12.44 -4.10
N TYR A 120 -13.81 -11.67 -4.82
CA TYR A 120 -13.89 -10.21 -4.79
C TYR A 120 -15.36 -9.87 -4.68
N VAL A 121 -15.77 -9.15 -3.62
CA VAL A 121 -17.18 -8.89 -3.34
C VAL A 121 -17.37 -7.43 -2.96
N GLU A 122 -18.01 -6.70 -3.87
CA GLU A 122 -18.38 -5.29 -3.72
C GLU A 122 -19.86 -5.17 -3.32
N ASP A 123 -20.21 -5.60 -2.10
CA ASP A 123 -21.58 -5.45 -1.56
C ASP A 123 -21.74 -4.23 -0.64
N GLY A 124 -20.65 -3.48 -0.42
CA GLY A 124 -20.60 -2.25 0.37
C GLY A 124 -20.96 -2.46 1.84
N LYS A 125 -20.90 -3.69 2.35
CA LYS A 125 -21.17 -3.98 3.76
C LYS A 125 -20.02 -3.54 4.67
N PRO A 126 -20.28 -3.35 5.98
CA PRO A 126 -19.23 -3.03 6.94
C PRO A 126 -18.19 -4.14 7.07
N ALA A 127 -16.93 -3.74 7.23
CA ALA A 127 -15.80 -4.61 7.51
C ALA A 127 -15.23 -4.29 8.89
N ARG A 128 -15.02 -5.30 9.73
CA ARG A 128 -14.35 -5.12 11.04
C ARG A 128 -12.87 -5.42 10.90
N ILE A 129 -12.01 -4.45 11.18
CA ILE A 129 -10.55 -4.59 11.16
C ILE A 129 -10.04 -4.89 12.57
N LEU A 130 -9.40 -6.05 12.73
CA LEU A 130 -8.78 -6.50 13.97
C LEU A 130 -7.26 -6.32 13.89
N VAL A 131 -6.65 -6.00 15.03
CA VAL A 131 -5.19 -5.95 15.20
C VAL A 131 -4.73 -7.34 15.63
N ALA A 132 -4.10 -8.08 14.71
CA ALA A 132 -3.65 -9.44 14.96
C ALA A 132 -2.27 -9.47 15.65
N GLU A 133 -1.40 -8.51 15.33
CA GLU A 133 -0.07 -8.36 15.96
C GLU A 133 0.09 -6.95 16.55
N PRO A 134 -0.41 -6.70 17.78
CA PRO A 134 -0.43 -5.36 18.38
C PRO A 134 0.96 -4.79 18.67
N GLU A 135 1.97 -5.64 18.85
CA GLU A 135 3.36 -5.22 19.06
C GLU A 135 4.11 -4.90 17.76
N HIS A 136 3.51 -5.16 16.60
CA HIS A 136 4.14 -4.85 15.31
C HIS A 136 4.17 -3.32 15.11
N PRO A 137 5.28 -2.71 14.65
CA PRO A 137 5.35 -1.25 14.50
C PRO A 137 4.26 -0.64 13.62
N ILE A 138 3.79 -1.37 12.61
CA ILE A 138 2.66 -0.94 11.76
C ILE A 138 1.35 -0.77 12.57
N ALA A 139 1.15 -1.56 13.63
CA ALA A 139 -0.03 -1.50 14.49
C ALA A 139 0.08 -0.46 15.62
N ALA A 140 1.19 0.27 15.74
CA ALA A 140 1.40 1.21 16.85
C ALA A 140 0.29 2.27 16.92
N GLY A 141 -0.40 2.34 18.06
CA GLY A 141 -1.49 3.29 18.29
C GLY A 141 -2.79 3.00 17.53
N VAL A 142 -2.88 1.88 16.81
CA VAL A 142 -4.07 1.49 16.07
C VAL A 142 -4.91 0.56 16.93
N GLU A 143 -6.13 0.99 17.26
CA GLU A 143 -7.13 0.14 17.90
C GLU A 143 -8.01 -0.54 16.85
N PRO A 144 -8.62 -1.71 17.14
CA PRO A 144 -9.55 -2.33 16.23
C PRO A 144 -10.73 -1.40 15.86
N PHE A 145 -10.94 -1.15 14.56
CA PHE A 145 -12.01 -0.28 14.03
C PHE A 145 -12.94 -0.95 13.00
N THR A 146 -13.98 -0.24 12.56
CA THR A 146 -14.94 -0.70 11.54
C THR A 146 -14.92 0.26 10.35
N ILE A 147 -14.70 -0.29 9.15
CA ILE A 147 -14.92 0.42 7.89
C ILE A 147 -16.40 0.25 7.53
N ALA A 148 -17.13 1.35 7.34
CA ALA A 148 -18.58 1.32 7.18
C ALA A 148 -19.03 0.69 5.85
N ARG A 149 -18.27 0.90 4.77
CA ARG A 149 -18.53 0.37 3.42
C ARG A 149 -17.20 0.02 2.78
N GLU A 150 -17.11 -1.19 2.24
CA GLU A 150 -15.86 -1.71 1.71
C GLU A 150 -16.12 -2.80 0.64
N GLU A 151 -15.17 -2.96 -0.28
CA GLU A 151 -15.01 -4.17 -1.08
C GLU A 151 -14.10 -5.15 -0.33
N TRP A 152 -14.56 -6.37 -0.13
CA TRP A 152 -13.78 -7.38 0.58
C TRP A 152 -13.27 -8.49 -0.34
N TYR A 153 -12.08 -9.00 -0.01
CA TYR A 153 -11.43 -10.08 -0.72
C TYR A 153 -11.44 -11.36 0.12
N GLY A 154 -11.73 -12.49 -0.50
CA GLY A 154 -11.86 -13.78 0.17
C GLY A 154 -10.59 -14.63 0.03
N GLU A 155 -10.13 -15.20 1.14
CA GLU A 155 -9.05 -16.19 1.17
C GLU A 155 -9.45 -17.49 0.45
N PRO A 156 -8.50 -18.29 -0.08
CA PRO A 156 -7.05 -18.07 -0.05
C PRO A 156 -6.58 -16.95 -0.97
N TYR A 157 -5.56 -16.23 -0.50
CA TYR A 157 -4.77 -15.27 -1.26
C TYR A 157 -3.46 -15.92 -1.72
N ALA A 158 -3.25 -15.97 -3.04
CA ALA A 158 -2.14 -16.65 -3.70
C ALA A 158 -0.82 -15.85 -3.63
N VAL A 159 -0.28 -15.72 -2.42
CA VAL A 159 0.98 -15.03 -2.10
C VAL A 159 1.96 -15.96 -1.39
N PRO A 160 3.27 -15.64 -1.35
CA PRO A 160 4.23 -16.36 -0.50
C PRO A 160 3.82 -16.31 0.97
N THR A 161 4.35 -17.24 1.75
CA THR A 161 4.21 -17.21 3.21
C THR A 161 4.62 -15.83 3.74
N PRO A 162 3.72 -15.11 4.44
CA PRO A 162 4.05 -13.82 5.03
C PRO A 162 5.07 -13.93 6.16
N ASP A 163 5.82 -12.84 6.37
CA ASP A 163 6.63 -12.67 7.58
C ASP A 163 5.74 -12.36 8.80
N SER A 164 4.66 -11.60 8.58
CA SER A 164 3.68 -11.23 9.61
C SER A 164 2.32 -10.90 8.98
N VAL A 165 1.27 -11.11 9.76
CA VAL A 165 -0.10 -10.68 9.45
C VAL A 165 -0.52 -9.71 10.55
N VAL A 166 -0.36 -8.41 10.29
CA VAL A 166 -0.57 -7.32 11.25
C VAL A 166 -2.05 -7.08 11.51
N PHE A 167 -2.86 -7.13 10.45
CA PHE A 167 -4.30 -6.88 10.53
C PHE A 167 -5.10 -7.97 9.86
N VAL A 168 -6.29 -8.23 10.42
CA VAL A 168 -7.24 -9.21 9.92
C VAL A 168 -8.62 -8.56 9.75
N GLY A 169 -9.20 -8.71 8.59
CA GLY A 169 -10.57 -8.26 8.31
C GLY A 169 -11.60 -9.35 8.56
N VAL A 170 -12.76 -8.97 9.07
CA VAL A 170 -13.92 -9.84 9.27
C VAL A 170 -15.11 -9.29 8.50
N TYR A 171 -15.69 -10.13 7.63
CA TYR A 171 -16.69 -9.76 6.61
C TYR A 171 -17.89 -10.71 6.59
N ALA A 172 -18.84 -10.43 5.70
CA ALA A 172 -19.98 -11.29 5.39
C ALA A 172 -20.71 -11.80 6.65
N ASP A 173 -21.11 -10.86 7.51
CA ASP A 173 -21.78 -11.14 8.79
C ASP A 173 -20.96 -12.05 9.74
N LYS A 174 -19.62 -11.90 9.68
CA LYS A 174 -18.59 -12.64 10.42
C LYS A 174 -18.30 -14.06 9.93
N ASN A 175 -18.66 -14.38 8.69
CA ASN A 175 -18.39 -15.69 8.09
C ASN A 175 -17.14 -15.74 7.22
N GLU A 176 -16.57 -14.60 6.84
CA GLU A 176 -15.37 -14.51 6.02
C GLU A 176 -14.28 -13.73 6.78
N VAL A 177 -13.05 -14.21 6.69
CA VAL A 177 -11.87 -13.62 7.32
C VAL A 177 -10.77 -13.51 6.29
N ALA A 178 -10.09 -12.37 6.23
CA ALA A 178 -8.98 -12.17 5.31
C ALA A 178 -7.78 -11.53 6.00
N ARG A 179 -6.58 -11.85 5.53
CA ARG A 179 -5.35 -11.21 5.96
C ARG A 179 -5.26 -9.83 5.31
N ASP A 180 -5.52 -8.78 6.08
CA ASP A 180 -5.70 -7.42 5.56
C ASP A 180 -4.44 -6.57 5.57
N GLY A 181 -3.56 -6.80 6.53
CA GLY A 181 -2.26 -6.14 6.64
C GLY A 181 -1.17 -7.18 6.68
N ILE A 182 -0.41 -7.30 5.59
CA ILE A 182 0.54 -8.41 5.42
C ILE A 182 1.91 -7.85 5.10
N THR A 183 2.96 -8.41 5.72
CA THR A 183 4.34 -7.98 5.48
C THR A 183 5.21 -9.09 4.90
N TRP A 184 6.20 -8.69 4.10
CA TRP A 184 7.29 -9.55 3.63
C TRP A 184 8.61 -8.80 3.60
N THR A 185 9.70 -9.55 3.60
CA THR A 185 11.05 -9.08 3.30
C THR A 185 11.43 -9.54 1.88
N CYS A 186 11.68 -8.59 0.98
CA CYS A 186 12.08 -8.86 -0.40
C CYS A 186 13.52 -8.35 -0.61
N GLY A 187 14.49 -9.26 -0.62
CA GLY A 187 15.91 -8.89 -0.63
C GLY A 187 16.26 -8.06 0.60
N LYS A 188 16.72 -6.82 0.40
CA LYS A 188 16.99 -5.86 1.48
C LYS A 188 15.76 -5.01 1.84
N GLY A 189 14.73 -5.00 1.01
CA GLY A 189 13.54 -4.17 1.16
C GLY A 189 12.48 -4.80 2.05
N ARG A 190 11.59 -3.95 2.55
CA ARG A 190 10.40 -4.35 3.33
C ARG A 190 9.16 -4.03 2.51
N VAL A 191 8.24 -4.97 2.44
CA VAL A 191 6.98 -4.85 1.70
C VAL A 191 5.82 -4.95 2.66
N PHE A 192 4.87 -4.02 2.56
CA PHE A 192 3.59 -4.07 3.25
C PHE A 192 2.45 -4.05 2.23
N TYR A 193 1.47 -4.92 2.39
CA TYR A 193 0.22 -4.92 1.64
C TYR A 193 -0.92 -4.56 2.58
N TRP A 194 -1.69 -3.55 2.20
CA TRP A 194 -2.91 -3.12 2.90
C TRP A 194 -4.12 -3.37 2.01
N ARG A 195 -5.02 -4.26 2.43
CA ARG A 195 -6.17 -4.73 1.64
C ARG A 195 -7.27 -3.68 1.54
N ALA A 196 -7.54 -2.91 2.59
CA ALA A 196 -8.63 -1.92 2.58
C ALA A 196 -8.35 -0.75 1.66
N GLY A 197 -9.35 -0.29 0.91
CA GLY A 197 -9.17 0.90 0.09
C GLY A 197 -9.85 0.92 -1.28
N HIS A 198 -11.05 0.36 -1.41
CA HIS A 198 -11.80 0.48 -2.66
C HIS A 198 -12.09 1.94 -3.00
N GLU A 199 -11.82 2.35 -4.25
CA GLU A 199 -11.73 3.76 -4.64
C GLU A 199 -13.06 4.52 -4.56
N THR A 200 -14.20 3.82 -4.54
CA THR A 200 -15.53 4.42 -4.43
C THR A 200 -15.94 4.71 -2.98
N TYR A 201 -15.09 4.39 -2.01
CA TYR A 201 -15.31 4.67 -0.58
C TYR A 201 -14.19 5.54 0.01
N PRO A 202 -14.51 6.46 0.94
CA PRO A 202 -13.56 7.42 1.52
C PRO A 202 -12.67 6.79 2.62
N ILE A 203 -12.18 5.57 2.41
CA ILE A 203 -11.44 4.78 3.40
C ILE A 203 -10.10 5.45 3.77
N TYR A 204 -9.41 6.05 2.81
CA TYR A 204 -8.14 6.74 3.05
C TYR A 204 -8.29 8.11 3.71
N HIS A 205 -9.52 8.57 3.97
CA HIS A 205 -9.79 9.74 4.81
C HIS A 205 -9.99 9.36 6.29
N MET A 206 -10.00 8.06 6.61
CA MET A 206 -10.17 7.60 7.99
C MET A 206 -8.87 7.77 8.79
N PRO A 207 -8.93 8.33 10.01
CA PRO A 207 -7.72 8.56 10.82
C PRO A 207 -7.00 7.26 11.17
N GLU A 208 -7.72 6.15 11.38
CA GLU A 208 -7.10 4.85 11.63
C GLU A 208 -6.30 4.35 10.43
N VAL A 209 -6.82 4.57 9.21
CA VAL A 209 -6.14 4.16 7.97
C VAL A 209 -4.92 5.04 7.71
N LEU A 210 -5.03 6.35 7.92
CA LEU A 210 -3.90 7.29 7.80
C LEU A 210 -2.78 6.95 8.78
N GLN A 211 -3.12 6.64 10.04
CA GLN A 211 -2.13 6.18 11.03
C GLN A 211 -1.41 4.90 10.57
N ILE A 212 -2.14 3.94 9.97
CA ILE A 212 -1.53 2.72 9.40
C ILE A 212 -0.59 3.08 8.25
N MET A 213 -0.95 4.02 7.37
CA MET A 213 -0.08 4.45 6.26
C MET A 213 1.21 5.12 6.76
N GLU A 214 1.12 5.97 7.79
CA GLU A 214 2.29 6.56 8.45
C GLU A 214 3.19 5.48 9.05
N ASN A 215 2.62 4.57 9.84
CA ASN A 215 3.38 3.52 10.50
C ASN A 215 4.03 2.57 9.46
N ALA A 216 3.32 2.27 8.37
CA ALA A 216 3.84 1.49 7.25
C ALA A 216 5.02 2.18 6.57
N ALA A 217 4.93 3.49 6.31
CA ALA A 217 6.04 4.26 5.74
C ALA A 217 7.29 4.15 6.63
N ARG A 218 7.15 4.41 7.94
CA ARG A 218 8.26 4.34 8.89
C ARG A 218 8.86 2.93 8.98
N TRP A 219 8.01 1.91 9.08
CA TRP A 219 8.47 0.51 9.15
C TRP A 219 9.20 0.08 7.88
N CYS A 220 8.67 0.43 6.71
CA CYS A 220 9.25 0.11 5.40
C CYS A 220 10.61 0.78 5.20
N ALA A 221 10.74 2.06 5.57
CA ALA A 221 12.00 2.80 5.50
C ALA A 221 13.05 2.35 6.53
N LYS A 222 12.67 1.48 7.49
CA LYS A 222 13.47 1.17 8.70
C LYS A 222 13.82 2.44 9.46
N TRP A 223 12.87 3.37 9.48
CA TRP A 223 13.04 4.68 10.09
C TRP A 223 12.86 4.55 11.60
N ALA A 224 13.86 5.02 12.34
CA ALA A 224 13.85 5.04 13.80
C ALA A 224 13.30 6.38 14.31
#